data_AF-A0AA36I2K9-F1
#
_entry.id   AF-A0AA36I2K9-F1
#
_cell.length_a   1.000
_cell.length_b   1.000
_cell.length_c   1.000
_cell.angle_alpha   90.00
_cell.angle_beta   90.00
_cell.angle_gamma   90.00
#
_symmetry.space_group_name_H-M   'P 1'
#
loop_
_entity.id
_entity.type
_entity.pdbx_description
1 polymer ?
#
loop_
_entity_poly.entity_id
_entity_poly.type
_entity_poly.pdbx_seq_one_letter_code
_entity_poly.pdbx_strand_id
1 'polypeptide(L)'
;MFWASHVPRPKPGPDCQDFRKLNRTAAKSGVRNARDLSEFRRFNDIKLVPPGPVGVLPKVIPSDVIPSFAYGSKSRPSTPITHVIGNQYATESEEALAMHYRGLEEHQQKQEKRLIKLTKASKQQIHDARIRMKEWRDPKEPKEPFKLTKFKKVGSKLKLPGSASAPCLQRLPAEAPQSPQQALTEELLAERSD
;
A
#
# COMPACT_ATOMS: atom_id res chain seq x y z
N MET A 1 -8.81 -26.10 -9.15
CA MET A 1 -8.56 -24.68 -8.84
C MET A 1 -9.36 -23.87 -9.84
N PHE A 2 -10.45 -23.24 -9.42
CA PHE A 2 -11.35 -22.50 -10.32
C PHE A 2 -11.05 -21.01 -10.19
N TRP A 3 -10.77 -20.36 -11.31
CA TRP A 3 -10.68 -18.90 -11.37
C TRP A 3 -12.11 -18.36 -11.39
N ALA A 4 -12.54 -17.77 -10.28
CA ALA A 4 -13.82 -17.08 -10.21
C ALA A 4 -13.65 -15.64 -10.73
N SER A 5 -14.50 -15.24 -11.67
CA SER A 5 -14.58 -13.86 -12.15
C SER A 5 -14.99 -12.92 -11.01
N HIS A 6 -14.38 -11.73 -10.96
CA HIS A 6 -14.72 -10.73 -9.97
C HIS A 6 -16.17 -10.24 -10.15
N VAL A 7 -17.01 -10.42 -9.13
CA VAL A 7 -18.37 -9.88 -9.08
C VAL A 7 -18.38 -8.69 -8.12
N PRO A 8 -18.92 -7.52 -8.52
CA PRO A 8 -19.05 -6.38 -7.62
C PRO A 8 -19.90 -6.75 -6.40
N ARG A 9 -19.46 -6.33 -5.22
CA ARG A 9 -20.23 -6.54 -3.99
C ARG A 9 -21.54 -5.75 -4.03
N PRO A 10 -22.67 -6.35 -3.61
CA PRO A 10 -23.92 -5.59 -3.49
C PRO A 10 -23.73 -4.43 -2.51
N LYS A 11 -24.33 -3.28 -2.83
CA LYS A 11 -24.31 -2.14 -1.91
C LYS A 11 -25.01 -2.55 -0.61
N PRO A 12 -24.44 -2.23 0.56
CA PRO A 12 -25.07 -2.57 1.82
C PRO A 12 -26.43 -1.87 1.93
N GLY A 13 -27.45 -2.63 2.32
CA GLY A 13 -28.80 -2.10 2.51
C GLY A 13 -28.93 -1.18 3.74
N PRO A 14 -30.07 -0.49 3.88
CA PRO A 14 -30.33 0.42 4.99
C PRO A 14 -30.41 -0.27 6.36
N ASP A 15 -30.61 -1.59 6.37
CA ASP A 15 -30.72 -2.41 7.59
C ASP A 15 -29.39 -3.05 8.02
N CYS A 16 -28.30 -2.73 7.33
CA CYS A 16 -26.99 -3.27 7.67
C CYS A 16 -26.34 -2.47 8.83
N GLN A 17 -25.91 -3.17 9.88
CA GLN A 17 -25.19 -2.57 11.01
C GLN A 17 -23.73 -2.22 10.66
N ASP A 18 -23.27 -1.06 11.12
CA ASP A 18 -21.87 -0.64 11.03
C ASP A 18 -21.06 -1.16 12.23
N PHE A 19 -20.51 -2.36 12.07
CA PHE A 19 -19.65 -2.95 13.09
C PHE A 19 -18.36 -2.16 13.35
N ARG A 20 -17.88 -1.33 12.42
CA ARG A 20 -16.65 -0.52 12.64
C ARG A 20 -16.95 0.59 13.63
N LYS A 21 -18.04 1.32 13.40
CA LYS A 21 -18.49 2.39 14.30
C LYS A 21 -18.92 1.82 15.65
N LEU A 22 -19.63 0.69 15.64
CA LEU A 22 -20.07 -0.01 16.84
C LEU A 22 -18.89 -0.51 17.69
N ASN A 23 -17.88 -1.15 17.09
CA ASN A 23 -16.70 -1.57 17.84
C ASN A 23 -15.92 -0.37 18.40
N ARG A 24 -15.89 0.75 17.68
CA ARG A 24 -15.27 2.00 18.16
C ARG A 24 -16.03 2.58 19.35
N THR A 25 -17.37 2.57 19.33
CA THR A 25 -18.17 3.02 20.48
C THR A 25 -18.06 2.07 21.67
N ALA A 26 -18.03 0.75 21.43
CA ALA A 26 -17.82 -0.26 22.47
C ALA A 26 -16.46 -0.07 23.17
N ALA A 27 -15.41 0.21 22.40
CA ALA A 27 -14.09 0.50 22.97
C ALA A 27 -14.10 1.78 23.82
N LYS A 28 -14.85 2.81 23.39
CA LYS A 28 -15.02 4.05 24.17
C LYS A 28 -15.81 3.84 25.46
N SER A 29 -16.80 2.95 25.44
CA SER A 29 -17.58 2.59 26.64
C SER A 29 -16.88 1.56 27.53
N GLY A 30 -15.63 1.20 27.25
CA GLY A 30 -14.83 0.32 28.10
C GLY A 30 -15.17 -1.17 27.99
N VAL A 31 -15.81 -1.60 26.90
CA VAL A 31 -16.10 -3.02 26.66
C VAL A 31 -14.81 -3.74 26.28
N ARG A 32 -14.37 -4.67 27.15
CA ARG A 32 -13.09 -5.40 26.98
C ARG A 32 -13.26 -6.88 26.66
N ASN A 33 -14.39 -7.48 27.01
CA ASN A 33 -14.66 -8.90 26.78
C ASN A 33 -15.51 -9.12 25.52
N ALA A 34 -15.36 -10.28 24.89
CA ALA A 34 -16.13 -10.66 23.72
C ALA A 34 -17.63 -10.84 24.03
N ARG A 35 -17.97 -11.34 25.23
CA ARG A 35 -19.36 -11.53 25.68
C ARG A 35 -20.07 -10.19 25.80
N ASP A 36 -19.47 -9.28 26.54
CA ASP A 36 -19.95 -7.90 26.73
C ASP A 36 -20.07 -7.15 25.39
N LEU A 37 -19.15 -7.41 24.44
CA LEU A 37 -19.22 -6.83 23.10
C LEU A 37 -20.40 -7.39 22.27
N SER A 38 -20.74 -8.66 22.46
CA SER A 38 -21.92 -9.26 21.82
C SER A 38 -23.22 -8.73 22.40
N GLU A 39 -23.27 -8.49 23.71
CA GLU A 39 -24.40 -7.82 24.36
C GLU A 39 -24.50 -6.36 23.90
N PHE A 40 -23.38 -5.64 23.85
CA PHE A 40 -23.33 -4.26 23.37
C PHE A 40 -23.87 -4.12 21.93
N ARG A 41 -23.58 -5.10 21.06
CA ARG A 41 -24.13 -5.16 19.68
C ARG A 41 -25.64 -5.36 19.63
N ARG A 42 -26.21 -6.07 20.61
CA ARG A 42 -27.67 -6.28 20.67
C ARG A 42 -28.42 -5.02 21.11
N PHE A 43 -27.83 -4.25 22.02
CA PHE A 43 -28.47 -3.05 22.56
C PHE A 43 -28.22 -1.78 21.73
N ASN A 44 -27.12 -1.72 20.97
CA ASN A 44 -26.76 -0.54 20.19
C ASN A 44 -26.88 -0.83 18.69
N ASP A 45 -27.99 -0.41 18.09
CA ASP A 45 -28.18 -0.48 16.65
C ASP A 45 -27.60 0.76 15.98
N ILE A 46 -26.45 0.61 15.31
CA ILE A 46 -25.80 1.68 14.55
C ILE A 46 -25.82 1.27 13.09
N LYS A 47 -26.63 1.95 12.28
CA LYS A 47 -26.79 1.65 10.85
C LYS A 47 -25.61 2.19 10.02
N LEU A 48 -25.20 1.42 9.01
CA LEU A 48 -24.12 1.77 8.09
C LEU A 48 -24.51 2.86 7.10
N VAL A 49 -25.75 2.81 6.63
CA VAL A 49 -26.33 3.87 5.81
C VAL A 49 -27.20 4.72 6.72
N PRO A 50 -26.96 6.04 6.82
CA PRO A 50 -27.85 6.91 7.59
C PRO A 50 -29.27 6.83 6.99
N PRO A 51 -30.33 6.87 7.81
CA PRO A 51 -31.67 6.96 7.29
C PRO A 51 -31.75 8.19 6.38
N GLY A 52 -32.31 8.02 5.19
CA GLY A 52 -32.58 9.14 4.29
C GLY A 52 -33.48 10.17 4.98
N PRO A 53 -33.47 11.43 4.54
CA PRO A 53 -34.36 12.45 5.10
C PRO A 53 -35.81 11.97 5.02
N VAL A 54 -36.47 11.85 6.17
CA VAL A 54 -37.86 11.44 6.28
C VAL A 54 -38.73 12.68 6.04
N GLY A 55 -39.42 12.72 4.91
CA GLY A 55 -40.29 13.82 4.52
C GLY A 55 -40.34 14.03 3.00
N VAL A 56 -41.34 14.77 2.53
CA VAL A 56 -41.34 15.25 1.14
C VAL A 56 -40.17 16.21 1.03
N LEU A 57 -39.15 15.86 0.25
CA LEU A 57 -38.08 16.81 -0.07
C LEU A 57 -38.76 18.07 -0.62
N PRO A 58 -38.41 19.28 -0.13
CA PRO A 58 -38.98 20.49 -0.66
C PRO A 58 -38.75 20.49 -2.17
N LYS A 59 -39.85 20.60 -2.93
CA LYS A 59 -39.84 20.60 -4.40
C LYS A 59 -39.23 21.90 -4.97
N VAL A 60 -38.67 22.73 -4.11
CA VAL A 60 -37.96 23.95 -4.44
C VAL A 60 -36.62 23.54 -5.02
N ILE A 61 -36.45 23.82 -6.31
CA ILE A 61 -35.20 23.53 -7.00
C ILE A 61 -34.27 24.74 -6.78
N PRO A 62 -32.93 24.56 -6.66
CA PRO A 62 -32.05 25.71 -6.41
C PRO A 62 -32.16 26.88 -7.40
N SER A 63 -32.59 26.63 -8.64
CA SER A 63 -32.89 27.70 -9.62
C SER A 63 -34.04 28.62 -9.21
N ASP A 64 -34.97 28.14 -8.39
CA ASP A 64 -36.17 28.88 -8.00
C ASP A 64 -35.85 29.93 -6.94
N VAL A 65 -34.79 29.70 -6.16
CA VAL A 65 -34.34 30.59 -5.08
C VAL A 65 -33.20 31.51 -5.53
N ILE A 66 -32.32 31.01 -6.41
CA ILE A 66 -31.13 31.73 -6.87
C ILE A 66 -31.22 31.88 -8.40
N PRO A 67 -31.60 33.07 -8.91
CA PRO A 67 -31.73 33.32 -10.35
C PRO A 67 -30.45 33.05 -11.16
N SER A 68 -29.28 33.11 -10.53
CA SER A 68 -27.98 32.84 -11.13
C SER A 68 -27.52 31.37 -11.00
N PHE A 69 -28.38 30.47 -10.50
CA PHE A 69 -28.05 29.06 -10.39
C PHE A 69 -28.18 28.37 -11.77
N ALA A 70 -27.05 27.91 -12.30
CA ALA A 70 -27.00 27.11 -13.51
C ALA A 70 -26.81 25.63 -13.19
N TYR A 71 -27.54 24.76 -13.89
CA TYR A 71 -27.33 23.32 -13.85
C TYR A 71 -26.11 22.92 -14.69
N GLY A 72 -25.50 21.80 -14.32
CA GLY A 72 -24.33 21.26 -15.01
C GLY A 72 -23.09 21.23 -14.13
N SER A 73 -21.99 20.73 -14.69
CA SER A 73 -20.69 20.73 -14.02
C SER A 73 -20.02 22.08 -14.25
N LYS A 74 -19.62 22.77 -13.18
CA LYS A 74 -18.78 23.96 -13.30
C LYS A 74 -17.49 23.56 -14.01
N SER A 75 -17.15 24.23 -15.10
CA SER A 75 -15.81 24.07 -15.68
C SER A 75 -14.78 24.42 -14.63
N ARG A 76 -13.75 23.58 -14.46
CA ARG A 76 -12.64 23.92 -13.57
C ARG A 76 -12.07 25.26 -14.02
N PRO A 77 -11.87 26.24 -13.11
CA PRO A 77 -11.21 27.49 -13.50
C PRO A 77 -9.85 27.13 -14.11
N SER A 78 -9.53 27.75 -15.24
CA SER A 78 -8.21 27.61 -15.85
C SER A 78 -7.15 28.03 -14.83
N THR A 79 -5.97 27.42 -14.87
CA THR A 79 -4.83 27.87 -14.07
C THR A 79 -4.50 29.32 -14.44
N PRO A 80 -4.66 30.30 -13.52
CA PRO A 80 -4.42 31.71 -13.82
C PRO A 80 -2.99 31.93 -14.29
N ILE A 81 -2.83 32.50 -15.49
CA ILE A 81 -1.52 32.65 -16.14
C ILE A 81 -0.54 33.48 -15.29
N THR A 82 -1.04 34.48 -14.56
CA THR A 82 -0.24 35.29 -13.63
C THR A 82 0.44 34.45 -12.56
N HIS A 83 -0.23 33.41 -12.05
CA HIS A 83 0.32 32.55 -10.99
C HIS A 83 1.38 31.61 -11.55
N VAL A 84 1.20 31.17 -12.80
CA VAL A 84 2.18 30.33 -13.51
C VAL A 84 3.44 31.13 -13.84
N ILE A 85 3.30 32.31 -14.44
CA ILE A 85 4.44 33.18 -14.77
C ILE A 85 5.17 33.63 -13.51
N GLY A 86 4.43 33.94 -12.44
CA GLY A 86 4.98 34.33 -11.15
C GLY A 86 5.54 33.17 -10.32
N ASN A 87 5.58 31.93 -10.84
CA ASN A 87 6.03 30.73 -10.12
C ASN A 87 5.35 30.49 -8.76
N GLN A 88 4.14 31.00 -8.54
CA GLN A 88 3.47 30.94 -7.24
C GLN A 88 3.22 29.49 -6.79
N TYR A 89 2.89 28.60 -7.71
CA TYR A 89 2.70 27.18 -7.41
C TYR A 89 3.97 26.49 -6.92
N ALA A 90 5.14 26.91 -7.42
CA ALA A 90 6.42 26.37 -6.96
C ALA A 90 6.65 26.82 -5.51
N THR A 91 6.49 28.12 -5.24
CA THR A 91 6.63 28.68 -3.90
C THR A 91 5.68 28.06 -2.88
N GLU A 92 4.38 27.93 -3.20
CA GLU A 92 3.39 27.28 -2.34
C GLU A 92 3.76 25.82 -2.05
N SER A 93 4.32 25.10 -3.03
CA SER A 93 4.74 23.72 -2.85
C SER A 93 5.94 23.59 -1.92
N GLU A 94 6.93 24.48 -2.05
CA GLU A 94 8.10 24.54 -1.18
C GLU A 94 7.70 24.90 0.26
N GLU A 95 6.80 25.86 0.43
CA GLU A 95 6.25 26.23 1.73
C GLU A 95 5.48 25.08 2.37
N ALA A 96 4.62 24.38 1.62
CA ALA A 96 3.89 23.22 2.11
C ALA A 96 4.82 22.08 2.54
N LEU A 97 5.89 21.82 1.78
CA LEU A 97 6.92 20.85 2.15
C LEU A 97 7.67 21.28 3.40
N ALA A 98 8.09 22.54 3.49
CA ALA A 98 8.78 23.08 4.67
C ALA A 98 7.91 22.94 5.94
N MET A 99 6.62 23.27 5.86
CA MET A 99 5.67 23.10 6.96
C MET A 99 5.51 21.64 7.36
N HIS A 100 5.45 20.73 6.39
CA HIS A 100 5.37 19.30 6.65
C HIS A 100 6.62 18.77 7.37
N TYR A 101 7.82 19.13 6.89
CA TYR A 101 9.08 18.73 7.54
C TYR A 101 9.20 19.29 8.96
N ARG A 102 8.84 20.56 9.17
CA ARG A 102 8.80 21.16 10.50
C ARG A 102 7.88 20.39 11.45
N GLY A 103 6.69 20.02 10.99
CA GLY A 103 5.75 19.22 11.80
C GLY A 103 6.32 17.84 12.17
N LEU A 104 7.06 17.21 11.26
CA LEU A 104 7.75 15.95 11.54
C LEU A 104 8.88 16.12 12.56
N GLU A 105 9.68 17.18 12.47
CA GLU A 105 10.75 17.47 13.43
C GLU A 105 10.18 17.74 14.83
N GLU A 106 9.15 18.58 14.93
CA GLU A 106 8.49 18.85 16.21
C GLU A 106 7.90 17.57 16.82
N HIS A 107 7.31 16.70 15.99
CA HIS A 107 6.79 15.41 16.45
C HIS A 107 7.93 14.47 16.87
N GLN A 108 9.06 14.43 16.16
CA GLN A 108 10.23 13.65 16.55
C GLN A 108 10.86 14.15 17.86
N GLN A 109 10.96 15.48 18.06
CA GLN A 109 11.48 16.08 19.28
C GLN A 109 10.57 15.79 20.49
N LYS A 110 9.25 15.87 20.30
CA LYS A 110 8.26 15.55 21.35
C LYS A 110 8.13 14.05 21.60
N GLN A 111 8.47 13.21 20.64
CA GLN A 111 8.52 11.77 20.83
C GLN A 111 9.75 11.39 21.65
N GLU A 112 9.59 11.37 22.97
CA GLU A 112 10.48 10.61 23.83
C GLU A 112 10.57 9.17 23.31
N LYS A 113 11.80 8.65 23.18
CA LYS A 113 12.05 7.26 22.77
C LYS A 113 11.50 6.32 23.83
N ARG A 114 10.21 6.02 23.76
CA ARG A 114 9.58 5.01 24.63
C ARG A 114 10.23 3.68 24.30
N LEU A 115 11.00 3.12 25.24
CA LEU A 115 11.53 1.77 25.10
C LEU A 115 10.37 0.79 25.10
N ILE A 116 9.93 0.40 23.90
CA ILE A 116 8.93 -0.65 23.73
C ILE A 116 9.60 -1.94 24.22
N LYS A 117 9.12 -2.47 25.34
CA LYS A 117 9.56 -3.78 25.83
C LYS A 117 9.11 -4.85 24.83
N LEU A 118 10.06 -5.34 24.03
CA LEU A 118 9.79 -6.39 23.07
C LEU A 118 9.48 -7.70 23.80
N THR A 119 8.40 -8.37 23.37
CA THR A 119 8.08 -9.73 23.81
C THR A 119 9.12 -10.73 23.28
N LYS A 120 9.24 -11.89 23.93
CA LYS A 120 10.20 -12.94 23.51
C LYS A 120 9.97 -13.37 22.06
N ALA A 121 8.70 -13.52 21.65
CA ALA A 121 8.32 -13.87 20.28
C ALA A 121 8.74 -12.79 19.27
N SER A 122 8.53 -11.51 19.59
CA SER A 122 8.93 -10.40 18.71
C SER A 122 10.45 -10.33 18.53
N LYS A 123 11.23 -10.56 19.61
CA LYS A 123 12.69 -10.62 19.52
C LYS A 123 13.17 -11.74 18.59
N GLN A 124 12.55 -12.92 18.66
CA GLN A 124 12.87 -14.04 17.77
C GLN A 124 12.53 -13.71 16.32
N GLN A 125 11.36 -13.14 16.04
CA GLN A 125 10.99 -12.73 14.68
C GLN A 125 11.96 -11.70 14.08
N ILE A 126 12.41 -10.72 14.88
CA ILE A 126 13.42 -9.75 14.45
C ILE A 126 14.75 -10.45 14.16
N HIS A 127 15.15 -11.40 15.00
CA HIS A 127 16.37 -12.19 14.80
C HIS A 127 16.29 -13.02 13.51
N ASP A 128 15.21 -13.76 13.30
CA ASP A 128 15.00 -14.58 12.11
C ASP A 128 14.92 -13.73 10.84
N ALA A 129 14.30 -12.54 10.91
CA ALA A 129 14.26 -11.60 9.80
C ALA A 129 15.66 -11.08 9.45
N ARG A 130 16.51 -10.81 10.45
CA ARG A 130 17.92 -10.43 10.23
C ARG A 130 18.73 -11.57 9.61
N ILE A 131 18.50 -12.82 10.04
CA ILE A 131 19.13 -14.00 9.44
C ILE A 131 18.73 -14.13 7.97
N ARG A 132 17.42 -14.05 7.66
CA ARG A 132 16.92 -14.11 6.28
C ARG A 132 17.47 -13.00 5.39
N MET A 133 17.54 -11.77 5.91
CA MET A 133 18.17 -10.64 5.21
C MET A 133 19.65 -10.90 4.92
N LYS A 134 20.38 -11.48 5.87
CA LYS A 134 21.79 -11.85 5.70
C LYS A 134 21.95 -12.97 4.66
N GLU A 135 21.10 -14.00 4.70
CA GLU A 135 21.09 -15.08 3.71
C GLU A 135 20.72 -14.60 2.30
N TRP A 136 19.91 -13.55 2.19
CA TRP A 136 19.56 -12.95 0.90
C TRP A 136 20.70 -12.06 0.36
N ARG A 137 21.37 -11.30 1.23
CA ARG A 137 22.51 -10.46 0.87
C ARG A 137 23.74 -11.28 0.50
N ASP A 138 24.01 -12.34 1.27
CA ASP A 138 25.12 -13.26 1.06
C ASP A 138 24.54 -14.64 0.71
N PRO A 139 24.14 -14.88 -0.56
CA PRO A 139 23.66 -16.19 -0.97
C PRO A 139 24.81 -17.18 -0.79
N LYS A 140 24.73 -18.01 0.26
CA LYS A 140 25.66 -19.13 0.44
C LYS A 140 25.61 -20.00 -0.81
N GLU A 141 26.77 -20.55 -1.18
CA GLU A 141 26.88 -21.49 -2.29
C GLU A 141 25.76 -22.54 -2.21
N PRO A 142 25.11 -22.86 -3.35
CA PRO A 142 23.98 -23.77 -3.37
C PRO A 142 24.40 -25.08 -2.70
N LYS A 143 23.72 -25.41 -1.60
CA LYS A 143 24.02 -26.60 -0.82
C LYS A 143 23.99 -27.81 -1.74
N GLU A 144 25.11 -28.53 -1.82
CA GLU A 144 25.20 -29.73 -2.65
C GLU A 144 24.05 -30.69 -2.31
N PRO A 145 23.34 -31.23 -3.32
CA PRO A 145 22.09 -31.95 -3.11
C PRO A 145 22.26 -33.25 -2.31
N PHE A 146 23.45 -33.81 -2.26
CA PHE A 146 23.80 -34.93 -1.38
C PHE A 146 25.13 -34.60 -0.67
N LYS A 147 25.26 -35.04 0.57
CA LYS A 147 26.52 -34.92 1.33
C LYS A 147 27.51 -36.06 1.02
N LEU A 148 26.99 -37.17 0.49
CA LEU A 148 27.75 -38.40 0.26
C LEU A 148 28.39 -38.41 -1.12
N THR A 149 29.71 -38.58 -1.17
CA THR A 149 30.52 -38.56 -2.40
C THR A 149 30.04 -39.55 -3.47
N LYS A 150 29.53 -40.71 -3.06
CA LYS A 150 29.00 -41.74 -3.98
C LYS A 150 27.80 -41.28 -4.81
N PHE A 151 27.04 -40.28 -4.34
CA PHE A 151 25.89 -39.76 -5.06
C PHE A 151 26.20 -38.51 -5.89
N LYS A 152 27.45 -37.98 -5.84
CA LYS A 152 27.94 -36.87 -6.70
C LYS A 152 27.78 -37.10 -8.18
N LYS A 153 27.95 -38.36 -8.61
CA LYS A 153 28.00 -38.72 -10.03
C LYS A 153 26.71 -39.39 -10.52
N VAL A 154 25.68 -39.50 -9.68
CA VAL A 154 24.44 -40.19 -10.06
C VAL A 154 23.48 -39.19 -10.70
N GLY A 155 23.45 -39.16 -12.03
CA GLY A 155 22.48 -38.37 -12.80
C GLY A 155 21.06 -38.91 -12.65
N SER A 156 20.05 -38.04 -12.79
CA SER A 156 18.65 -38.45 -12.76
C SER A 156 18.33 -39.39 -13.94
N LYS A 157 17.80 -40.59 -13.65
CA LYS A 157 17.37 -41.54 -14.69
C LYS A 157 16.00 -41.23 -15.30
N LEU A 158 15.29 -40.24 -14.76
CA LEU A 158 13.93 -39.88 -15.17
C LEU A 158 14.00 -38.96 -16.40
N LYS A 159 13.59 -39.46 -17.57
CA LYS A 159 13.44 -38.67 -18.79
C LYS A 159 11.98 -38.21 -18.89
N LEU A 160 11.74 -36.90 -18.74
CA LEU A 160 10.45 -36.28 -19.06
C LEU A 160 10.41 -35.96 -20.56
N PRO A 161 9.31 -36.23 -21.27
CA PRO A 161 9.18 -35.86 -22.68
C PRO A 161 9.21 -34.33 -22.81
N GLY A 162 10.18 -33.80 -23.57
CA GLY A 162 10.36 -32.37 -23.83
C GLY A 162 11.52 -31.69 -23.08
N SER A 163 12.24 -32.40 -22.22
CA SER A 163 13.44 -31.87 -21.56
C SER A 163 14.69 -32.39 -22.28
N ALA A 164 15.28 -31.56 -23.14
CA ALA A 164 16.66 -31.78 -23.57
C ALA A 164 17.55 -31.77 -22.32
N SER A 165 18.46 -32.73 -22.23
CA SER A 165 19.38 -32.92 -21.11
C SER A 165 20.30 -31.70 -20.93
N ALA A 166 19.81 -30.68 -20.24
CA ALA A 166 20.61 -29.59 -19.73
C ALA A 166 20.95 -29.85 -18.26
N PRO A 167 22.17 -29.48 -17.80
CA PRO A 167 22.51 -29.54 -16.38
C PRO A 167 21.53 -28.67 -15.59
N CYS A 168 20.71 -29.34 -14.81
CA CYS A 168 19.83 -28.76 -13.81
C CYS A 168 20.68 -27.91 -12.85
N LEU A 169 20.41 -26.59 -12.82
CA LEU A 169 20.93 -25.57 -11.88
C LEU A 169 22.33 -25.00 -12.14
N GLN A 170 22.58 -24.47 -13.34
CA GLN A 170 23.27 -23.18 -13.41
C GLN A 170 22.20 -22.10 -13.57
N ARG A 171 21.95 -21.36 -12.48
CA ARG A 171 21.24 -20.09 -12.55
C ARG A 171 22.15 -19.16 -13.36
N LEU A 172 21.86 -18.98 -14.64
CA LEU A 172 22.47 -17.91 -15.42
C LEU A 172 22.28 -16.61 -14.62
N PRO A 173 23.33 -15.79 -14.42
CA PRO A 173 23.13 -14.48 -13.82
C PRO A 173 22.10 -13.76 -14.69
N ALA A 174 21.01 -13.31 -14.07
CA ALA A 174 20.10 -12.38 -14.70
C ALA A 174 20.95 -11.19 -15.14
N GLU A 175 20.99 -10.92 -16.45
CA GLU A 175 21.40 -9.60 -16.91
C GLU A 175 20.62 -8.58 -16.10
N ALA A 176 21.37 -7.75 -15.38
CA ALA A 176 20.81 -6.62 -14.69
C ALA A 176 20.02 -5.79 -15.71
N PRO A 177 18.81 -5.28 -15.38
CA PRO A 177 18.19 -4.28 -16.22
C PRO A 177 19.15 -3.09 -16.25
N GLN A 178 19.79 -2.87 -17.40
CA GLN A 178 20.53 -1.65 -17.66
C GLN A 178 19.56 -0.50 -17.44
N SER A 179 19.87 0.30 -16.42
CA SER A 179 19.13 1.52 -16.15
C SER A 179 19.35 2.46 -17.35
N PRO A 180 18.30 3.14 -17.85
CA PRO A 180 18.37 3.97 -19.05
C PRO A 180 19.23 5.25 -18.89
N GLN A 181 20.04 5.36 -17.85
CA GLN A 181 20.86 6.55 -17.56
C GLN A 181 22.31 6.43 -18.06
N GLN A 182 22.79 5.24 -18.45
CA GLN A 182 24.17 5.07 -18.92
C GLN A 182 24.35 5.23 -20.44
N ALA A 183 23.29 5.07 -21.23
CA ALA A 183 23.35 5.24 -22.69
C ALA A 183 23.57 6.70 -23.14
N LEU A 184 23.19 7.67 -22.30
CA LEU A 184 23.30 9.11 -22.63
C LEU A 184 24.70 9.69 -22.42
N THR A 185 25.59 9.00 -21.69
CA THR A 185 26.95 9.50 -21.43
C THR A 185 27.98 9.07 -22.47
N GLU A 186 27.76 7.96 -23.19
CA GLU A 186 28.69 7.53 -24.25
C GLU A 186 28.47 8.26 -25.57
N GLU A 187 27.23 8.60 -25.95
CA GLU A 187 26.97 9.41 -27.16
C GLU A 187 27.53 10.84 -27.04
N LEU A 188 27.47 11.45 -25.85
CA LEU A 188 27.98 12.81 -25.61
C LEU A 188 29.52 12.90 -25.58
N LEU A 189 30.22 11.78 -25.41
CA LEU A 189 31.69 11.72 -25.44
C LEU A 189 32.23 11.44 -26.86
N ALA A 190 31.43 10.80 -27.73
CA ALA A 190 31.78 10.55 -29.12
C ALA A 190 31.68 11.83 -29.99
N GLU A 191 30.71 12.73 -29.73
CA GLU A 191 30.54 13.97 -30.50
C GLU A 191 31.54 15.09 -30.17
N ARG A 192 32.47 14.88 -29.22
CA ARG A 192 33.51 15.87 -28.87
C ARG A 192 34.90 15.58 -29.45
N SER A 193 35.01 14.57 -30.31
CA SER A 193 36.31 14.08 -30.81
C SER A 193 36.50 14.24 -32.32
N ASP A 194 35.66 15.04 -33.00
CA ASP A 194 35.90 15.52 -34.37
C ASP A 194 35.97 17.06 -34.42
#